data_AF-A0A0L7K8E3-F1
#
_entry.id   AF-A0A0L7K8E3-F1
#
_cell.length_a   1.000
_cell.length_b   1.000
_cell.length_c   1.000
_cell.angle_alpha   90.00
_cell.angle_beta   90.00
_cell.angle_gamma   90.00
#
_symmetry.space_group_name_H-M   'P 1'
#
loop_
_entity.id
_entity.type
_entity.pdbx_description
1 polymer ?
#
loop_
_entity_poly.entity_id
_entity_poly.type
_entity_poly.pdbx_seq_one_letter_code
_entity_poly.pdbx_strand_id
1 'polypeptide(L)'
;MSKGERRARKMLVKLGLKAIPNVHKVIIKKSQKMVFAVSNVEVYKVEGTDSYVIFGDAKTDDITNSINNFIPENLPKDVDVPVEPEINFEAADKEEQKVKDLDDENVGDVSMDDVELIMSQTKCSRDMAISALRKNNNDLVQSIMELSG
;
A
#
# COMPACT_ATOMS: atom_id res chain seq x y z
N MET A 1 15.67 -11.38 -20.64
CA MET A 1 14.63 -11.53 -21.67
C MET A 1 14.81 -12.83 -22.45
N SER A 2 13.85 -13.76 -22.35
CA SER A 2 13.90 -15.04 -23.06
C SER A 2 13.71 -14.87 -24.58
N LYS A 3 14.17 -15.82 -25.40
CA LYS A 3 13.91 -15.86 -26.85
C LYS A 3 12.41 -15.87 -27.14
N GLY A 4 11.62 -16.58 -26.32
CA GLY A 4 10.16 -16.62 -26.43
C GLY A 4 9.52 -15.26 -26.17
N GLU A 5 9.97 -14.59 -25.11
CA GLU A 5 9.49 -13.26 -24.72
C GLU A 5 9.75 -12.20 -25.79
N ARG A 6 10.96 -12.19 -26.37
CA ARG A 6 11.30 -11.31 -27.49
C ARG A 6 10.35 -11.49 -28.69
N ARG A 7 9.98 -12.73 -28.97
CA ARG A 7 9.07 -13.06 -30.08
C ARG A 7 7.64 -12.61 -29.77
N ALA A 8 7.16 -12.89 -28.57
CA ALA A 8 5.83 -12.48 -28.12
C ALA A 8 5.67 -10.96 -28.21
N ARG A 9 6.64 -10.20 -27.70
CA ARG A 9 6.61 -8.72 -27.73
C ARG A 9 6.48 -8.16 -29.15
N LYS A 10 7.25 -8.68 -30.10
CA LYS A 10 7.15 -8.29 -31.52
C LYS A 10 5.76 -8.58 -32.09
N MET A 11 5.15 -9.70 -31.68
CA MET A 11 3.79 -10.04 -32.13
C MET A 11 2.74 -9.12 -31.54
N LEU A 12 2.87 -8.69 -30.28
CA LEU A 12 1.93 -7.73 -29.68
C LEU A 12 1.93 -6.39 -30.40
N VAL A 13 3.11 -5.87 -30.72
CA VAL A 13 3.24 -4.64 -31.53
C VAL A 13 2.61 -4.83 -32.92
N LYS A 14 2.84 -6.00 -33.55
CA LYS A 14 2.23 -6.32 -34.85
C LYS A 14 0.70 -6.44 -34.80
N LEU A 15 0.14 -6.87 -33.67
CA LEU A 15 -1.30 -6.96 -33.43
C LEU A 15 -1.91 -5.60 -33.01
N GLY A 16 -1.11 -4.55 -32.87
CA GLY A 16 -1.58 -3.21 -32.56
C GLY A 16 -1.83 -2.95 -31.07
N LEU A 17 -1.30 -3.78 -30.16
CA LEU A 17 -1.37 -3.48 -28.73
C LEU A 17 -0.47 -2.29 -28.39
N LYS A 18 -0.96 -1.39 -27.54
CA LYS A 18 -0.22 -0.21 -27.10
C LYS A 18 0.49 -0.47 -25.78
N ALA A 19 1.76 -0.11 -25.70
CA ALA A 19 2.50 -0.15 -24.45
C ALA A 19 2.01 0.95 -23.50
N ILE A 20 1.85 0.61 -22.22
CA ILE A 20 1.57 1.55 -21.14
C ILE A 20 2.91 1.90 -20.48
N PRO A 21 3.40 3.14 -20.60
CA PRO A 21 4.65 3.56 -19.98
C PRO A 21 4.50 3.72 -18.46
N ASN A 22 5.63 3.80 -17.77
CA ASN A 22 5.74 4.14 -16.34
C ASN A 22 5.02 3.16 -15.38
N VAL A 23 4.93 1.89 -15.75
CA VAL A 23 4.49 0.84 -14.82
C VAL A 23 5.71 0.19 -14.19
N HIS A 24 5.84 0.28 -12.87
CA HIS A 24 6.99 -0.27 -12.14
C HIS A 24 6.71 -1.63 -11.48
N LYS A 25 5.46 -1.85 -11.06
CA LYS A 25 5.01 -3.06 -10.37
C LYS A 25 3.57 -3.37 -10.76
N VAL A 26 3.24 -4.65 -10.89
CA VAL A 26 1.85 -5.12 -11.01
C VAL A 26 1.57 -6.10 -9.89
N ILE A 27 0.44 -5.93 -9.21
CA ILE A 27 -0.01 -6.81 -8.12
C ILE A 27 -1.28 -7.52 -8.60
N ILE A 28 -1.24 -8.86 -8.65
CA ILE A 28 -2.38 -9.69 -9.03
C ILE A 28 -2.86 -10.42 -7.77
N LYS A 29 -4.00 -10.00 -7.24
CA LYS A 29 -4.64 -10.65 -6.08
C LYS A 29 -5.62 -11.71 -6.57
N LYS A 30 -5.32 -12.99 -6.33
CA LYS A 30 -6.24 -14.10 -6.66
C LYS A 30 -7.17 -14.43 -5.50
N SER A 31 -6.70 -14.31 -4.26
CA SER A 31 -7.51 -14.46 -3.04
C SER A 31 -6.97 -13.54 -1.94
N GLN A 32 -7.63 -13.50 -0.78
CA GLN A 32 -7.12 -12.73 0.37
C GLN A 32 -5.70 -13.16 0.80
N LYS A 33 -5.36 -14.45 0.63
CA LYS A 33 -4.10 -15.03 1.11
C LYS A 33 -3.04 -15.22 0.01
N MET A 34 -3.41 -15.05 -1.26
CA MET A 34 -2.54 -15.32 -2.41
C MET A 34 -2.45 -14.11 -3.34
N VAL A 35 -1.25 -13.54 -3.40
CA VAL A 35 -0.91 -12.36 -4.20
C VAL A 35 0.33 -12.68 -5.05
N PHE A 36 0.29 -12.24 -6.31
CA PHE A 36 1.44 -12.28 -7.20
C PHE A 36 1.97 -10.85 -7.38
N ALA A 37 3.18 -10.61 -6.90
CA ALA A 37 3.91 -9.37 -7.16
C ALA A 37 4.78 -9.57 -8.41
N VAL A 38 4.52 -8.77 -9.46
CA VAL A 38 5.32 -8.78 -10.69
C VAL A 38 6.19 -7.53 -10.71
N SER A 39 7.49 -7.74 -10.86
CA SER A 39 8.53 -6.69 -10.91
C SER A 39 9.20 -6.63 -12.29
N ASN A 40 9.95 -5.56 -12.57
CA ASN A 40 10.56 -5.31 -13.89
C ASN A 40 9.52 -5.37 -15.03
N VAL A 41 8.38 -4.71 -14.83
CA VAL A 41 7.20 -4.93 -15.66
C VAL A 41 7.16 -4.09 -16.91
N GLU A 42 6.57 -4.66 -17.95
CA GLU A 42 6.16 -3.95 -19.15
C GLU A 42 4.76 -4.40 -19.56
N VAL A 43 3.85 -3.44 -19.68
CA VAL A 43 2.43 -3.71 -19.85
C VAL A 43 1.95 -3.23 -21.21
N TYR A 44 1.17 -4.07 -21.88
CA TYR A 44 0.51 -3.77 -23.14
C TYR A 44 -1.00 -3.86 -22.98
N LYS A 45 -1.75 -2.90 -23.52
CA LYS A 45 -3.23 -2.89 -23.52
C LYS A 45 -3.78 -3.08 -24.94
N VAL A 46 -4.83 -3.88 -25.03
CA VAL A 46 -5.66 -3.96 -26.24
C VAL A 46 -6.62 -2.78 -26.23
N GLU A 47 -6.58 -1.95 -27.28
CA GLU A 47 -7.46 -0.78 -27.37
C GLU A 47 -8.94 -1.19 -27.34
N GLY A 48 -9.75 -0.43 -26.61
CA GLY A 48 -11.19 -0.67 -26.50
C GLY A 48 -11.61 -1.79 -25.54
N THR A 49 -10.68 -2.43 -24.83
CA THR A 49 -11.00 -3.46 -23.82
C THR A 49 -10.14 -3.28 -22.57
N ASP A 50 -10.52 -3.92 -21.47
CA ASP A 50 -9.69 -4.01 -20.26
C ASP A 50 -8.87 -5.30 -20.22
N SER A 51 -8.25 -5.62 -21.36
CA SER A 51 -7.32 -6.75 -21.50
C SER A 51 -5.88 -6.26 -21.55
N TYR A 52 -5.05 -6.83 -20.67
CA TYR A 52 -3.65 -6.45 -20.49
C TYR A 52 -2.74 -7.66 -20.69
N VAL A 53 -1.56 -7.43 -21.26
CA VAL A 53 -0.45 -8.39 -21.32
C VAL A 53 0.71 -7.83 -20.52
N ILE A 54 1.16 -8.59 -19.53
CA ILE A 54 2.21 -8.17 -18.59
C ILE A 54 3.43 -9.06 -18.81
N PHE A 55 4.58 -8.48 -19.13
CA PHE A 55 5.89 -9.14 -19.04
C PHE A 55 6.58 -8.67 -17.77
N GLY A 56 7.20 -9.59 -17.03
CA GLY A 56 7.96 -9.27 -15.83
C GLY A 56 8.24 -10.52 -15.00
N ASP A 57 8.96 -10.32 -13.90
CA ASP A 57 9.32 -11.37 -12.96
C ASP A 57 8.24 -11.48 -11.89
N ALA A 58 7.46 -12.56 -11.93
CA ALA A 58 6.39 -12.82 -10.97
C ALA A 58 6.91 -13.59 -9.74
N LYS A 59 6.61 -13.07 -8.55
CA LYS A 59 6.84 -13.73 -7.27
C LYS A 59 5.52 -13.94 -6.56
N THR A 60 5.34 -15.11 -5.97
CA THR A 60 4.21 -15.44 -5.11
C THR A 60 4.53 -15.03 -3.68
N ASP A 61 3.72 -14.14 -3.11
CA ASP A 61 3.68 -13.93 -1.68
C ASP A 61 2.45 -14.65 -1.12
N ASP A 62 2.69 -15.84 -0.57
CA ASP A 62 1.70 -16.53 0.26
C ASP A 62 1.82 -15.97 1.67
N ILE A 63 0.92 -15.05 2.01
CA ILE A 63 0.90 -14.34 3.30
C ILE A 63 0.92 -15.34 4.48
N THR A 64 0.28 -16.51 4.32
CA THR A 64 0.31 -17.59 5.32
C THR A 64 1.68 -18.23 5.53
N ASN A 65 2.50 -18.38 4.49
CA ASN A 65 3.85 -18.95 4.63
C ASN A 65 4.80 -17.92 5.25
N SER A 66 4.61 -16.64 4.93
CA SER A 66 5.33 -15.54 5.57
C SER A 66 5.03 -15.50 7.08
N ILE A 67 3.75 -15.54 7.48
CA ILE A 67 3.36 -15.50 8.91
C ILE A 67 3.88 -16.71 9.68
N ASN A 68 3.77 -17.93 9.15
CA ASN A 68 4.22 -19.14 9.85
C ASN A 68 5.74 -19.18 10.09
N ASN A 69 6.55 -18.54 9.24
CA ASN A 69 8.01 -18.48 9.42
C ASN A 69 8.45 -17.47 10.49
N PHE A 70 7.58 -16.54 10.89
CA PHE A 70 7.87 -15.54 11.92
C PHE A 70 7.31 -15.92 13.31
N ILE A 71 6.56 -17.01 13.43
CA ILE A 71 6.05 -17.49 14.72
C ILE A 71 7.02 -18.54 15.28
N PRO A 72 7.75 -18.27 16.38
CA PRO A 72 8.60 -19.26 17.01
C PRO A 72 7.76 -20.44 17.54
N GLU A 73 8.27 -21.65 17.35
CA GLU A 73 7.61 -22.95 17.62
C GLU A 73 7.17 -23.17 19.08
N ASN A 74 7.49 -22.25 19.99
CA ASN A 74 7.25 -22.32 21.43
C ASN A 74 6.04 -21.51 21.93
N LEU A 75 5.18 -20.96 21.07
CA LEU A 75 3.98 -20.24 21.52
C LEU A 75 2.76 -21.19 21.63
N PRO A 76 2.04 -21.21 22.78
CA PRO A 76 0.86 -22.05 22.96
C PRO A 76 -0.24 -21.72 21.93
N LYS A 77 -0.85 -22.76 21.35
CA LYS A 77 -1.76 -22.70 20.19
C LYS A 77 -3.18 -22.19 20.47
N ASP A 78 -3.43 -21.57 21.62
CA ASP A 78 -4.77 -21.12 22.01
C ASP A 78 -4.78 -19.61 22.30
N VAL A 79 -4.68 -18.80 21.24
CA VAL A 79 -5.18 -17.42 21.29
C VAL A 79 -5.82 -17.11 19.93
N ASP A 80 -7.13 -16.92 19.94
CA ASP A 80 -7.92 -16.36 18.85
C ASP A 80 -7.54 -14.87 18.73
N VAL A 81 -6.64 -14.55 17.79
CA VAL A 81 -6.17 -13.18 17.54
C VAL A 81 -6.76 -12.69 16.21
N PRO A 82 -7.51 -11.57 16.18
CA PRO A 82 -7.96 -10.95 14.93
C PRO A 82 -6.75 -10.50 14.12
N VAL A 83 -6.64 -10.99 12.89
CA VAL A 83 -5.55 -10.65 11.95
C VAL A 83 -5.90 -9.35 11.22
N GLU A 84 -5.30 -8.24 11.63
CA GLU A 84 -5.09 -7.07 10.76
C GLU A 84 -3.67 -7.16 10.17
N PRO A 85 -3.51 -7.23 8.83
CA PRO A 85 -2.20 -7.16 8.21
C PRO A 85 -1.94 -5.74 7.71
N GLU A 86 -1.19 -4.94 8.46
CA GLU A 86 -0.51 -3.78 7.89
C GLU A 86 0.77 -4.24 7.20
N ILE A 87 0.76 -4.27 5.87
CA ILE A 87 1.96 -4.32 5.04
C ILE A 87 2.01 -3.01 4.27
N ASN A 88 2.86 -2.07 4.69
CA ASN A 88 3.20 -0.90 3.88
C ASN A 88 4.68 -0.94 3.51
N PHE A 89 4.96 -1.33 2.26
CA PHE A 89 6.25 -1.11 1.60
C PHE A 89 6.07 0.05 0.63
N GLU A 90 6.48 1.25 1.02
CA GLU A 90 6.81 2.29 0.05
C GLU A 90 7.75 3.33 0.69
N ALA A 91 9.04 3.19 0.36
CA ALA A 91 10.00 4.28 0.43
C ALA A 91 10.58 4.45 -0.97
N ALA A 92 10.34 5.61 -1.58
CA ALA A 92 11.33 6.47 -2.26
C ALA A 92 10.60 7.47 -3.18
N ASP A 93 10.46 8.74 -2.75
CA ASP A 93 11.35 9.76 -3.30
C ASP A 93 11.35 11.07 -2.48
N LYS A 94 12.58 11.54 -2.22
CA LYS A 94 13.08 12.89 -1.91
C LYS A 94 12.93 13.54 -0.51
N GLU A 95 14.13 13.57 0.09
CA GLU A 95 14.83 14.72 0.67
C GLU A 95 14.49 15.18 2.10
N GLU A 96 15.39 14.72 2.99
CA GLU A 96 16.02 15.46 4.09
C GLU A 96 15.15 16.41 4.94
N GLN A 97 14.81 15.97 6.15
CA GLN A 97 15.20 16.69 7.37
C GLN A 97 14.98 15.85 8.65
N LYS A 98 16.08 15.67 9.38
CA LYS A 98 16.21 15.50 10.84
C LYS A 98 15.25 14.55 11.56
N VAL A 99 15.83 13.39 11.86
CA VAL A 99 15.82 12.71 13.17
C VAL A 99 15.15 13.52 14.30
N LYS A 100 13.97 13.06 14.71
CA LYS A 100 13.56 13.03 16.11
C LYS A 100 12.70 11.79 16.29
N ASP A 101 13.36 10.72 16.73
CA ASP A 101 12.75 9.72 17.60
C ASP A 101 12.06 10.49 18.74
N LEU A 102 10.74 10.48 18.74
CA LEU A 102 9.91 10.82 19.89
C LEU A 102 8.78 9.81 19.92
N ASP A 103 9.07 8.74 20.65
CA ASP A 103 8.18 8.08 21.59
C ASP A 103 6.80 7.69 21.04
N ASP A 104 6.80 6.45 20.56
CA ASP A 104 5.80 5.44 20.90
C ASP A 104 5.38 5.53 22.38
N GLU A 105 4.43 6.40 22.70
CA GLU A 105 3.63 6.32 23.93
C GLU A 105 2.32 7.11 23.73
N ASN A 106 1.20 6.39 23.67
CA ASN A 106 -0.20 6.87 23.63
C ASN A 106 -0.86 7.15 22.25
N VAL A 107 -0.84 6.17 21.34
CA VAL A 107 -1.80 6.10 20.22
C VAL A 107 -3.13 5.43 20.67
N GLY A 108 -3.53 5.64 21.93
CA GLY A 108 -4.65 4.93 22.54
C GLY A 108 -5.97 5.69 22.62
N ASP A 109 -6.05 6.96 22.20
CA ASP A 109 -7.21 7.81 22.51
C ASP A 109 -7.73 8.66 21.33
N VAL A 110 -7.15 8.56 20.14
CA VAL A 110 -7.58 9.38 18.98
C VAL A 110 -8.23 8.48 17.93
N SER A 111 -9.50 8.75 17.62
CA SER A 111 -10.24 8.02 16.58
C SER A 111 -9.63 8.30 15.20
N MET A 112 -9.31 7.24 14.44
CA MET A 112 -8.79 7.38 13.08
C MET A 112 -9.82 8.01 12.14
N ASP A 113 -11.12 7.77 12.38
CA ASP A 113 -12.21 8.34 11.59
C ASP A 113 -12.29 9.87 11.75
N ASP A 114 -12.04 10.37 12.97
CA ASP A 114 -12.04 11.82 13.24
C ASP A 114 -10.83 12.51 12.61
N VAL A 115 -9.67 11.84 12.60
CA VAL A 115 -8.45 12.31 11.91
C VAL A 115 -8.69 12.43 10.41
N GLU A 116 -9.29 11.40 9.79
CA GLU A 116 -9.61 11.41 8.36
C GLU A 116 -10.63 12.49 8.01
N LEU A 117 -11.65 12.68 8.86
CA LEU A 117 -12.66 13.70 8.66
C LEU A 117 -12.06 15.11 8.72
N ILE A 118 -11.21 15.40 9.71
CA ILE A 118 -10.48 16.68 9.83
C ILE A 118 -9.61 16.92 8.60
N MET A 119 -8.83 15.93 8.17
CA MET A 119 -7.96 16.04 7.00
C MET A 119 -8.76 16.36 5.73
N SER A 120 -9.93 15.73 5.57
CA SER A 120 -10.80 15.96 4.40
C SER A 120 -11.40 17.37 4.35
N GLN A 121 -11.70 17.96 5.51
CA GLN A 121 -12.37 19.27 5.60
C GLN A 121 -11.37 20.44 5.66
N THR A 122 -10.21 20.26 6.30
CA THR A 122 -9.27 21.34 6.63
C THR A 122 -7.97 21.31 5.82
N LYS A 123 -7.77 20.32 4.93
CA LYS A 123 -6.55 20.14 4.10
C LYS A 123 -5.23 20.13 4.90
N CYS A 124 -5.28 19.77 6.19
CA CYS A 124 -4.11 19.67 7.05
C CYS A 124 -3.43 18.29 6.91
N SER A 125 -2.17 18.17 7.34
CA SER A 125 -1.48 16.88 7.44
C SER A 125 -2.02 16.05 8.60
N ARG A 126 -1.81 14.73 8.54
CA ARG A 126 -2.26 13.77 9.56
C ARG A 126 -1.77 14.13 10.97
N ASP A 127 -0.52 14.56 11.10
CA ASP A 127 0.08 14.91 12.39
C ASP A 127 -0.57 16.16 13.00
N MET A 128 -0.98 17.12 12.16
CA MET A 128 -1.72 18.31 12.61
C MET A 128 -3.13 17.96 13.07
N ALA A 129 -3.83 17.05 12.38
CA ALA A 129 -5.14 16.57 12.78
C ALA A 129 -5.09 15.80 14.11
N ILE A 130 -4.10 14.92 14.30
CA ILE A 130 -3.89 14.18 15.55
C ILE A 130 -3.57 15.13 16.70
N SER A 131 -2.73 16.15 16.46
CA SER A 131 -2.38 17.14 17.46
C SER A 131 -3.58 18.01 17.86
N ALA A 132 -4.42 18.40 16.89
CA ALA A 132 -5.63 19.18 17.15
C ALA A 132 -6.65 18.38 17.98
N LEU A 133 -6.87 17.10 17.65
CA LEU A 133 -7.74 16.22 18.43
C LEU A 133 -7.22 16.04 19.85
N ARG A 134 -5.93 15.77 20.04
CA ARG A 134 -5.32 15.65 21.37
C ARG A 134 -5.45 16.94 22.20
N LYS A 135 -5.26 18.09 21.56
CA LYS A 135 -5.36 19.41 22.21
C LYS A 135 -6.80 19.74 22.62
N ASN A 136 -7.78 19.28 21.83
CA ASN A 136 -9.20 19.53 22.04
C ASN A 136 -9.94 18.34 22.68
N ASN A 137 -9.23 17.43 23.36
CA ASN A 137 -9.82 16.25 24.04
C ASN A 137 -10.71 15.39 23.11
N ASN A 138 -10.25 15.17 21.87
CA ASN A 138 -10.95 14.48 20.79
C ASN A 138 -12.29 15.13 20.37
N ASP A 139 -12.48 16.42 20.65
CA ASP A 139 -13.60 17.18 20.08
C ASP A 139 -13.34 17.49 18.60
N LEU A 140 -14.00 16.72 17.74
CA LEU A 140 -13.95 16.83 16.30
C LEU A 140 -14.32 18.23 15.81
N VAL A 141 -15.39 18.83 16.33
CA VAL A 141 -15.91 20.11 15.82
C VAL A 141 -14.96 21.24 16.19
N GLN A 142 -14.47 21.24 17.43
CA GLN A 142 -13.51 22.24 17.89
C GLN A 142 -12.17 22.10 17.14
N SER A 143 -11.75 20.87 16.85
CA SER A 143 -10.53 20.60 16.08
C SER A 143 -10.63 21.03 14.62
N ILE A 144 -11.78 20.82 13.97
CA ILE A 144 -12.04 21.32 12.61
C ILE A 144 -12.06 22.85 12.62
N MET A 145 -12.70 23.46 13.61
CA MET A 145 -12.80 24.93 13.69
C MET A 145 -11.43 25.59 13.92
N GLU A 146 -10.54 24.97 14.69
CA GLU A 146 -9.16 25.46 14.89
C GLU A 146 -8.30 25.35 13.62
N LEU A 147 -8.52 24.32 12.80
CA LEU A 147 -7.72 24.05 11.59
C LEU A 147 -8.30 24.63 10.30
N SER A 148 -9.60 24.93 10.27
CA SER A 148 -10.32 25.48 9.11
C SER A 148 -10.51 27.00 9.17
N GLY A 149 -10.20 27.62 10.31
CA GLY A 149 -10.34 29.06 10.55
C GLY A 149 -9.30 29.92 9.85
#